data_AF-A0A1Y5HVY2-F1
#
_entry.id   AF-A0A1Y5HVY2-F1
#
_cell.length_a   1.000
_cell.length_b   1.000
_cell.length_c   1.000
_cell.angle_alpha   90.00
_cell.angle_beta   90.00
_cell.angle_gamma   90.00
#
_symmetry.space_group_name_H-M   'P 1'
#
loop_
_entity.id
_entity.type
_entity.pdbx_description
1 polymer ?
#
loop_
_entity_poly.entity_id
_entity_poly.type
_entity_poly.pdbx_seq_one_letter_code
_entity_poly.pdbx_strand_id
1 'polypeptide(L)'
;MGFKIKRQNTDDAEIDVTSFMNLMIVLVPVLLMSMTFTKVSVMEINLPELGGGPGNSSLDQSQLEVMVRKTGMQVYFPAGSLVKDIPLLEDGKQDFQTLSLVMREVKKKVVDKTDALILLTKDLEYQTLLNTMDT
;
A
#
# COMPACT_ATOMS: atom_id res chain seq x y z
N MET A 1 53.96 -6.42 -68.72
CA MET A 1 53.36 -5.26 -68.03
C MET A 1 52.30 -5.80 -67.09
N GLY A 2 52.63 -5.94 -65.79
CA GLY A 2 51.73 -6.55 -64.81
C GLY A 2 51.04 -5.48 -63.97
N PHE A 3 49.74 -5.31 -64.13
CA PHE A 3 48.95 -4.41 -63.30
C PHE A 3 48.78 -5.04 -61.90
N LYS A 4 49.54 -4.54 -60.93
CA LYS A 4 49.35 -4.86 -59.52
C LYS A 4 48.15 -4.07 -58.99
N ILE A 5 47.02 -4.75 -58.82
CA ILE A 5 45.84 -4.18 -58.15
C ILE A 5 46.14 -4.12 -56.65
N LYS A 6 46.34 -2.91 -56.14
CA LYS A 6 46.49 -2.65 -54.70
C LYS A 6 45.08 -2.64 -54.09
N ARG A 7 44.75 -3.68 -53.32
CA ARG A 7 43.54 -3.71 -52.49
C ARG A 7 43.72 -2.66 -51.40
N GLN A 8 42.94 -1.58 -51.46
CA GLN A 8 42.96 -0.54 -50.44
C GLN A 8 42.24 -1.08 -49.21
N ASN A 9 42.89 -0.92 -48.06
CA ASN A 9 42.44 -1.34 -46.73
C ASN A 9 40.93 -1.17 -46.57
N THR A 10 40.25 -2.26 -46.20
CA THR A 10 39.09 -2.15 -45.35
C THR A 10 39.62 -1.58 -44.04
N ASP A 11 39.46 -0.28 -43.83
CA ASP A 11 39.59 0.29 -42.49
C ASP A 11 38.77 -0.61 -41.57
N ASP A 12 39.47 -1.23 -40.63
CA ASP A 12 38.87 -1.90 -39.50
C ASP A 12 37.74 -1.00 -39.02
N ALA A 13 36.53 -1.53 -38.97
CA ALA A 13 35.49 -0.91 -38.18
C ALA A 13 35.98 -1.02 -36.72
N GLU A 14 36.89 -0.12 -36.32
CA GLU A 14 37.08 0.26 -34.93
C GLU A 14 35.68 0.64 -34.48
N ILE A 15 34.99 -0.30 -33.84
CA ILE A 15 33.74 -0.03 -33.17
C ILE A 15 34.03 1.20 -32.32
N ASP A 16 33.43 2.34 -32.69
CA ASP A 16 33.64 3.62 -32.03
C ASP A 16 33.42 3.39 -30.53
N VAL A 17 34.51 3.24 -29.78
CA VAL A 17 34.46 2.89 -28.35
C VAL A 17 33.64 3.97 -27.64
N THR A 18 33.73 5.21 -28.12
CA THR A 18 32.88 6.34 -27.73
C THR A 18 31.39 6.09 -27.97
N SER A 19 31.00 5.59 -29.14
CA SER A 19 29.61 5.27 -29.46
C SER A 19 29.07 4.12 -28.60
N PHE A 20 29.91 3.13 -28.29
CA PHE A 20 29.53 2.02 -27.41
C PHE A 20 29.39 2.47 -25.95
N MET A 21 30.31 3.30 -25.47
CA MET A 21 30.22 3.95 -24.15
C MET A 21 28.96 4.83 -24.04
N ASN A 22 28.65 5.59 -25.09
CA ASN A 22 27.43 6.42 -25.16
C ASN A 22 26.15 5.57 -25.14
N LEU A 23 26.19 4.35 -25.67
CA LEU A 23 25.06 3.44 -25.58
C LEU A 23 24.89 2.94 -24.13
N MET A 24 25.98 2.53 -23.46
CA MET A 24 25.93 2.09 -22.07
C MET A 24 25.48 3.20 -21.09
N ILE A 25 25.97 4.43 -21.26
CA ILE A 25 25.60 5.57 -20.37
C ILE A 25 24.13 5.97 -20.52
N VAL A 26 23.51 5.74 -21.67
CA VAL A 26 22.07 6.01 -21.90
C VAL A 26 21.19 4.92 -21.29
N LEU A 27 21.67 3.68 -21.20
CA LEU A 27 20.89 2.56 -20.64
C LEU A 27 20.69 2.68 -19.12
N VAL A 28 21.71 3.11 -18.37
CA VAL A 28 21.64 3.24 -16.91
C VAL A 28 20.51 4.16 -16.42
N PRO A 29 20.37 5.42 -16.90
CA PRO A 29 19.28 6.29 -16.46
C PRO A 29 17.91 5.78 -16.91
N VAL A 30 17.80 5.12 -18.07
CA VAL A 30 16.53 4.53 -18.55
C VAL A 30 16.09 3.36 -17.65
N LEU A 31 17.02 2.49 -17.26
CA LEU A 31 16.77 1.40 -16.30
C LEU A 31 16.38 1.93 -14.91
N LEU A 32 17.03 3.01 -14.44
CA LEU A 32 16.70 3.63 -13.15
C LEU A 32 15.33 4.32 -13.20
N MET A 33 14.98 4.98 -14.32
CA MET A 33 13.66 5.58 -14.50
C MET A 33 12.54 4.53 -14.57
N SER A 34 12.79 3.36 -15.18
CA SER A 34 11.79 2.29 -15.24
C SER A 34 11.56 1.57 -13.90
N MET A 35 12.58 1.49 -13.04
CA MET A 35 12.45 0.89 -11.71
C MET A 35 11.54 1.70 -10.76
N THR A 36 11.39 3.01 -10.99
CA THR A 36 10.70 3.92 -10.05
C THR A 36 9.19 4.04 -10.28
N PHE A 37 8.63 3.34 -11.27
CA PHE A 37 7.18 3.17 -11.43
C PHE A 37 6.85 1.70 -11.19
N THR A 38 6.30 1.28 -10.05
CA THR A 38 4.97 1.68 -9.59
C THR A 38 4.80 1.31 -8.11
N LYS A 39 4.60 2.29 -7.22
CA LYS A 39 3.98 2.02 -5.91
C LYS A 39 2.47 1.92 -6.13
N VAL A 40 2.00 0.81 -6.68
CA VAL A 40 0.55 0.52 -6.64
C VAL A 40 0.24 0.24 -5.18
N SER A 41 -0.50 1.13 -4.54
CA SER A 41 -1.12 0.81 -3.26
C SER A 41 -2.23 -0.20 -3.57
N VAL A 42 -1.88 -1.49 -3.63
CA VAL A 42 -2.86 -2.56 -3.72
C VAL A 42 -3.50 -2.64 -2.34
N MET A 43 -4.73 -2.16 -2.24
CA MET A 43 -5.56 -2.46 -1.09
C MET A 43 -5.94 -3.94 -1.19
N GLU A 44 -5.20 -4.81 -0.51
CA GLU A 44 -5.57 -6.20 -0.38
C GLU A 44 -6.83 -6.29 0.48
N ILE A 45 -7.98 -6.41 -0.17
CA ILE A 45 -9.21 -6.80 0.50
C ILE A 45 -9.08 -8.30 0.77
N ASN A 46 -8.50 -8.65 1.92
CA ASN A 46 -8.52 -10.01 2.44
C ASN A 46 -9.96 -10.31 2.87
N LEU A 47 -10.73 -10.95 2.00
CA LEU A 47 -12.01 -11.53 2.41
C LEU A 47 -11.67 -12.71 3.34
N PRO A 48 -12.21 -12.77 4.57
CA PRO A 48 -11.97 -13.91 5.45
C PRO A 48 -12.41 -15.17 4.73
N GLU A 49 -11.52 -16.17 4.71
CA GLU A 49 -11.84 -17.48 4.17
C GLU A 49 -13.11 -17.98 4.86
N LEU A 50 -14.18 -18.21 4.09
CA LEU A 50 -15.45 -18.75 4.60
C LEU A 50 -15.32 -20.24 5.00
N GLY A 51 -14.10 -20.70 5.33
CA GLY A 51 -13.77 -22.05 5.73
C GLY A 51 -13.23 -22.04 7.15
N GLY A 52 -13.99 -22.61 8.09
CA GLY A 52 -13.63 -22.77 9.50
C GLY A 52 -12.45 -23.71 9.72
N GLY A 53 -11.24 -23.28 9.37
CA GLY A 53 -9.98 -23.82 9.87
C GLY A 53 -9.37 -22.86 10.89
N PRO A 54 -8.62 -23.35 11.90
CA PRO A 54 -7.94 -22.49 12.86
C PRO A 54 -6.80 -21.75 12.15
N GLY A 55 -7.13 -20.59 11.58
CA GLY A 55 -6.19 -19.70 10.91
C GLY A 55 -5.27 -19.03 11.93
N ASN A 56 -3.98 -19.32 11.80
CA ASN A 56 -2.82 -18.51 12.19
C ASN A 56 -3.08 -17.33 13.16
N SER A 57 -3.12 -17.64 14.46
CA SER A 57 -3.26 -16.70 15.59
C SER A 57 -2.10 -15.71 15.78
N SER A 58 -1.22 -15.55 14.80
CA SER A 58 -0.11 -14.60 14.80
C SER A 58 -0.43 -13.31 14.03
N LEU A 59 -1.43 -13.32 13.15
CA LEU A 59 -1.91 -12.13 12.43
C LEU A 59 -2.81 -11.25 13.31
N ASP A 60 -3.53 -11.84 14.27
CA ASP A 60 -4.46 -11.14 15.17
C ASP A 60 -3.77 -10.20 16.17
N GLN A 61 -2.59 -10.55 16.67
CA GLN A 61 -1.98 -9.86 17.81
C GLN A 61 -1.48 -8.44 17.51
N SER A 62 -1.64 -7.94 16.29
CA SER A 62 -1.28 -6.56 15.93
C SER A 62 -2.27 -5.97 14.91
N GLN A 63 -3.50 -6.48 14.88
CA GLN A 63 -4.55 -5.95 14.01
C GLN A 63 -5.26 -4.78 14.69
N LEU A 64 -5.50 -3.72 13.91
CA LEU A 64 -6.36 -2.60 14.28
C LEU A 64 -7.79 -2.92 13.90
N GLU A 65 -8.71 -2.88 14.85
CA GLU A 65 -10.13 -3.13 14.59
C GLU A 65 -10.96 -1.91 14.97
N VAL A 66 -11.85 -1.49 14.06
CA VAL A 66 -12.82 -0.43 14.30
C VAL A 66 -14.20 -1.06 14.27
N MET A 67 -14.82 -1.13 15.43
CA MET A 67 -16.16 -1.67 15.59
C MET A 67 -17.19 -0.54 15.59
N VAL A 68 -18.07 -0.56 14.61
CA VAL A 68 -19.15 0.41 14.46
C VAL A 68 -20.47 -0.25 14.88
N ARG A 69 -21.13 0.33 15.88
CA ARG A 69 -22.43 -0.10 16.41
C ARG A 69 -23.40 1.07 16.39
N LYS A 70 -24.70 0.78 16.50
CA LYS A 70 -25.73 1.81 16.71
C LYS A 70 -25.52 2.63 17.98
N THR A 71 -24.81 2.08 18.97
CA THR A 71 -24.54 2.70 20.27
C THR A 71 -23.22 3.49 20.30
N GLY A 72 -22.48 3.54 19.20
CA GLY A 72 -21.20 4.25 19.09
C GLY A 72 -20.14 3.45 18.33
N MET A 73 -18.91 3.92 18.41
CA MET A 73 -17.74 3.30 17.79
C MET A 73 -16.71 2.90 18.83
N GLN A 74 -16.03 1.79 18.60
CA GLN A 74 -15.00 1.27 19.49
C GLN A 74 -13.76 0.94 18.66
N VAL A 75 -12.60 1.35 19.15
CA VAL A 75 -11.32 1.10 18.52
C VAL A 75 -10.55 0.09 19.36
N TYR A 76 -10.08 -0.98 18.72
CA TYR A 76 -9.28 -2.03 19.36
C TYR A 76 -7.90 -2.13 18.71
N PHE A 77 -6.87 -2.19 19.53
CA PHE A 77 -5.50 -2.46 19.11
C PHE A 77 -4.64 -2.85 20.32
N PRO A 78 -3.89 -3.98 20.24
CA PRO A 78 -4.04 -5.06 19.26
C PRO A 78 -5.42 -5.75 19.37
N ALA A 79 -5.77 -6.68 18.46
CA ALA A 79 -7.10 -7.28 18.40
C ALA A 79 -7.63 -7.70 19.80
N GLY A 80 -8.87 -7.29 20.09
CA GLY A 80 -9.51 -7.50 21.40
C GLY A 80 -9.11 -6.55 22.54
N SER A 81 -8.10 -5.69 22.38
CA SER A 81 -7.70 -4.69 23.39
C SER A 81 -8.34 -3.33 23.10
N LEU A 82 -9.29 -2.89 23.93
CA LEU A 82 -9.98 -1.60 23.74
C LEU A 82 -9.02 -0.42 23.93
N VAL A 83 -8.81 0.36 22.88
CA VAL A 83 -8.04 1.61 22.92
C VAL A 83 -8.95 2.76 23.32
N LYS A 84 -10.13 2.85 22.69
CA LYS A 84 -11.06 3.94 22.91
C LYS A 84 -12.50 3.52 22.63
N ASP A 85 -13.37 3.92 23.53
CA ASP A 85 -14.82 3.92 23.33
C ASP A 85 -15.26 5.34 22.95
N ILE A 86 -16.01 5.44 21.85
CA ILE A 86 -16.51 6.68 21.27
C ILE A 86 -18.04 6.57 21.28
N PRO A 87 -18.73 7.19 22.25
CA PRO A 87 -20.19 7.22 22.26
C PRO A 87 -20.73 8.08 21.10
N LEU A 88 -22.03 7.98 20.83
CA LEU A 88 -22.68 8.90 19.88
C LEU A 88 -22.62 10.35 20.39
N LEU A 89 -22.66 11.29 19.44
CA LEU A 89 -22.93 12.69 19.75
C LEU A 89 -24.34 12.85 20.34
N GLU A 90 -24.55 13.99 21.00
CA GLU A 90 -25.85 14.41 21.52
C GLU A 90 -26.95 14.48 20.44
N ASP A 91 -26.57 14.67 19.16
CA ASP A 91 -27.47 14.64 17.99
C ASP A 91 -27.77 13.21 17.48
N GLY A 92 -27.33 12.17 18.20
CA GLY A 92 -27.53 10.76 17.83
C GLY A 92 -26.71 10.30 16.62
N LYS A 93 -25.71 11.09 16.20
CA LYS A 93 -24.80 10.77 15.09
C LYS A 93 -23.49 10.19 15.60
N GLN A 94 -22.81 9.44 14.73
CA GLN A 94 -21.49 8.87 15.01
C GLN A 94 -20.41 9.97 15.00
N ASP A 95 -19.47 9.91 15.97
CA ASP A 95 -18.37 10.87 16.08
C ASP A 95 -17.14 10.50 15.24
N PHE A 96 -17.23 10.79 13.95
CA PHE A 96 -16.14 10.59 13.00
C PHE A 96 -14.93 11.48 13.30
N GLN A 97 -15.11 12.65 13.90
CA GLN A 97 -14.00 13.56 14.23
C GLN A 97 -13.12 12.95 15.32
N THR A 98 -13.74 12.45 16.38
CA THR A 98 -13.04 11.75 17.46
C THR A 98 -12.40 10.46 16.95
N LEU A 99 -13.06 9.73 16.05
CA LEU A 99 -12.49 8.54 15.42
C LEU A 99 -11.18 8.87 14.68
N SER A 100 -11.19 9.89 13.80
CA SER A 100 -9.99 10.27 13.03
C SER A 100 -8.83 10.72 13.93
N LEU A 101 -9.13 11.43 15.03
CA LEU A 101 -8.13 11.81 16.02
C LEU A 101 -7.49 10.58 16.67
N VAL A 102 -8.30 9.62 17.11
CA VAL A 102 -7.83 8.37 17.74
C VAL A 102 -7.03 7.54 16.73
N MET A 103 -7.51 7.42 15.49
CA MET A 103 -6.79 6.70 14.41
C MET A 103 -5.41 7.30 14.16
N ARG A 104 -5.30 8.64 14.13
CA ARG A 104 -4.02 9.33 13.98
C ARG A 104 -3.08 9.09 15.16
N GLU A 105 -3.59 9.06 16.39
CA GLU A 105 -2.79 8.75 17.57
C GLU A 105 -2.29 7.30 17.57
N VAL A 106 -3.13 6.35 17.14
CA VAL A 106 -2.75 4.95 16.98
C VAL A 106 -1.70 4.80 15.87
N LYS A 107 -1.88 5.45 14.71
CA LYS A 107 -0.92 5.43 13.60
C LYS A 107 0.45 6.01 13.97
N LYS A 108 0.51 6.99 14.86
CA LYS A 108 1.79 7.50 15.41
C LYS A 108 2.53 6.46 16.24
N LYS A 109 1.80 5.61 16.97
CA LYS A 109 2.38 4.53 17.79
C LYS A 109 2.73 3.30 16.96
N VAL A 110 2.03 3.09 15.84
CA VAL A 110 2.14 1.89 15.00
C VAL A 110 2.38 2.32 13.55
N VAL A 111 3.60 2.77 13.26
CA VAL A 111 3.95 3.34 11.95
C VAL A 111 3.89 2.29 10.84
N ASP A 112 4.30 1.06 11.16
CA ASP A 112 4.49 -0.01 10.19
C ASP A 112 3.19 -0.67 9.70
N LYS A 113 2.08 -0.49 10.42
CA LYS A 113 0.78 -1.10 10.09
C LYS A 113 -0.14 -0.13 9.39
N THR A 114 -0.68 -0.55 8.24
CA THR A 114 -1.56 0.28 7.39
C THR A 114 -2.89 -0.43 7.09
N ASP A 115 -3.02 -1.68 7.52
CA ASP A 115 -4.22 -2.48 7.51
C ASP A 115 -5.10 -2.19 8.75
N ALA A 116 -6.41 -2.15 8.52
CA ALA A 116 -7.42 -2.03 9.58
C ALA A 116 -8.65 -2.85 9.21
N LEU A 117 -9.25 -3.52 10.20
CA LEU A 117 -10.48 -4.29 10.05
C LEU A 117 -11.67 -3.45 10.54
N ILE A 118 -12.65 -3.25 9.68
CA ILE A 118 -13.88 -2.54 10.05
C ILE A 118 -14.98 -3.57 10.31
N LEU A 119 -15.47 -3.61 11.54
CA LEU A 119 -16.53 -4.51 11.99
C LEU A 119 -17.83 -3.71 12.15
N LEU A 120 -18.82 -3.99 11.30
CA LEU A 120 -20.11 -3.31 11.36
C LEU A 120 -21.21 -4.27 11.81
N THR A 121 -22.11 -3.77 12.64
CA THR A 121 -23.39 -4.44 12.90
C THR A 121 -24.31 -4.34 11.68
N LYS A 122 -25.04 -5.43 11.36
CA LYS A 122 -25.91 -5.55 10.17
C LYS A 122 -26.98 -4.45 10.01
N ASP A 123 -27.36 -3.78 11.09
CA ASP A 123 -28.45 -2.80 11.10
C ASP A 123 -27.97 -1.35 10.91
N LEU A 124 -26.77 -1.13 10.37
CA LEU A 124 -26.21 0.20 10.13
C LEU A 124 -26.46 0.67 8.69
N GLU A 125 -26.68 1.97 8.54
CA GLU A 125 -26.80 2.63 7.25
C GLU A 125 -25.50 2.48 6.46
N TYR A 126 -25.62 2.19 5.16
CA TYR A 126 -24.46 2.04 4.28
C TYR A 126 -23.59 3.30 4.23
N GLN A 127 -24.19 4.48 4.39
CA GLN A 127 -23.45 5.74 4.45
C GLN A 127 -22.51 5.81 5.67
N THR A 128 -22.85 5.15 6.79
CA THR A 128 -21.99 5.09 7.97
C THR A 128 -20.72 4.29 7.68
N LEU A 129 -20.80 3.22 6.87
CA LEU A 129 -19.64 2.46 6.41
C LEU A 129 -18.70 3.34 5.59
N LEU A 130 -19.24 4.02 4.57
CA LEU A 130 -18.45 4.90 3.71
C LEU A 130 -17.74 5.98 4.52
N ASN A 131 -18.46 6.66 5.41
CA ASN A 131 -17.89 7.71 6.24
C ASN A 131 -16.78 7.18 7.17
N THR A 132 -16.89 5.93 7.64
CA THR A 132 -15.85 5.27 8.45
C THR A 132 -14.60 4.96 7.63
N MET A 133 -14.74 4.64 6.34
CA MET A 133 -13.61 4.40 5.44
C MET A 133 -12.89 5.70 5.04
N ASP A 134 -13.61 6.83 5.01
CA ASP A 134 -13.06 8.13 4.61
C ASP A 134 -12.31 8.86 5.75
N THR A 135 -12.41 8.40 7.01
CA THR A 135 -11.89 9.12 8.20
C THR A 135 -10.49 8.73 8.66
#